data_AF-A0A968Y1C5-F1
#
_entry.id   AF-A0A968Y1C5-F1
#
_cell.length_a   1.000
_cell.length_b   1.000
_cell.length_c   1.000
_cell.angle_alpha   90.00
_cell.angle_beta   90.00
_cell.angle_gamma   90.00
#
_symmetry.space_group_name_H-M   'P 1'
#
loop_
_entity.id
_entity.type
_entity.pdbx_description
1 polymer ?
#
loop_
_entity_poly.entity_id
_entity_poly.type
_entity_poly.pdbx_seq_one_letter_code
_entity_poly.pdbx_strand_id
1 'polypeptide(L)'
;MGSFEYPLIFCLHDYRQLDRERNAFYRMNVIDLIRNTVSRLPADASVVVLQVLKNRWYDRPRKKYDFESWHGIVSALVKNIAASPEQKALWQQTYPNLLVANMVKRNDLPKYNRRRQAIDWLRQSEQSFRLVQEAFLALGYPTLEAVCEQFDGFSVTRDPDTSEQERVEMLEQFTRLLVPDLVAVMPLPPCKIIKSEKAAWRGMTACIPLSGKISKFRGIAIRYRLPYVALKSSLLHSTNFGTALSTYLHELAHMFGGDRSASFSQVLSELMDVTLSNACLVAQWQEQWENHGTLSGNCR
;
A
#
# COMPACT_ATOMS: atom_id res chain seq x y z
N MET A 1 -6.79 -11.20 38.72
CA MET A 1 -5.31 -11.16 38.54
C MET A 1 -5.04 -11.04 37.06
N GLY A 2 -4.32 -10.01 36.63
CA GLY A 2 -4.08 -9.78 35.20
C GLY A 2 -3.09 -10.81 34.66
N SER A 3 -3.56 -11.70 33.77
CA SER A 3 -2.70 -12.62 33.04
C SER A 3 -1.80 -11.85 32.08
N PHE A 4 -0.49 -12.02 32.21
CA PHE A 4 0.49 -11.49 31.29
C PHE A 4 0.68 -12.52 30.17
N GLU A 5 0.45 -12.12 28.91
CA GLU A 5 0.43 -13.05 27.76
C GLU A 5 1.79 -13.66 27.41
N TYR A 6 2.88 -13.14 27.99
CA TYR A 6 4.24 -13.60 27.72
C TYR A 6 4.80 -14.33 28.94
N PRO A 7 5.66 -15.33 28.74
CA PRO A 7 6.30 -16.06 29.84
C PRO A 7 7.48 -15.27 30.44
N LEU A 8 7.29 -13.99 30.77
CA LEU A 8 8.32 -13.13 31.35
C LEU A 8 7.84 -12.56 32.69
N ILE A 9 8.78 -12.45 33.63
CA ILE A 9 8.59 -11.77 34.91
C ILE A 9 9.50 -10.55 34.90
N PHE A 10 8.91 -9.36 35.07
CA PHE A 10 9.66 -8.10 35.15
C PHE A 10 9.75 -7.65 36.60
N CYS A 11 10.97 -7.56 37.12
CA CYS A 11 11.26 -7.10 38.48
C CYS A 11 12.03 -5.78 38.41
N LEU A 12 11.58 -4.78 39.17
CA LEU A 12 12.27 -3.51 39.34
C LEU A 12 12.47 -3.26 40.84
N HIS A 13 13.63 -3.66 41.37
CA HIS A 13 13.88 -3.72 42.82
C HIS A 13 13.94 -2.36 43.52
N ASP A 14 14.20 -1.29 42.78
CA ASP A 14 14.22 0.08 43.27
C ASP A 14 12.88 0.81 43.09
N TYR A 15 11.85 0.14 42.57
CA TYR A 15 10.52 0.73 42.45
C TYR A 15 9.87 0.94 43.83
N ARG A 16 9.54 2.19 44.15
CA ARG A 16 8.80 2.53 45.37
C ARG A 16 7.36 2.92 45.01
N GLN A 17 6.39 2.15 45.49
CA GLN A 17 4.98 2.47 45.33
C GLN A 17 4.65 3.70 46.20
N LEU A 18 4.24 4.80 45.57
CA LEU A 18 3.90 6.05 46.27
C LEU A 18 2.59 5.97 47.05
N ASP A 19 1.73 4.99 46.74
CA ASP A 19 0.37 4.88 47.28
C ASP A 19 0.18 3.53 48.00
N ARG A 20 0.25 3.57 49.35
CA ARG A 20 0.30 2.40 50.24
C ARG A 20 -0.99 1.57 50.28
N GLU A 21 -2.12 2.11 49.81
CA GLU A 21 -3.44 1.48 49.96
C GLU A 21 -3.92 0.70 48.72
N ARG A 22 -3.13 0.64 47.65
CA ARG A 22 -3.58 0.03 46.38
C ARG A 22 -3.06 -1.41 46.21
N ASN A 23 -4.00 -2.36 46.22
CA ASN A 23 -3.76 -3.80 46.07
C ASN A 23 -3.52 -4.26 44.61
N ALA A 24 -3.59 -3.35 43.62
CA ALA A 24 -3.36 -3.70 42.20
C ALA A 24 -2.75 -2.53 41.41
N PHE A 25 -1.83 -2.84 40.49
CA PHE A 25 -1.28 -1.87 39.55
C PHE A 25 -2.29 -1.52 38.45
N TYR A 26 -2.43 -0.22 38.14
CA TYR A 26 -3.01 0.18 36.87
C TYR A 26 -2.12 -0.29 35.71
N ARG A 27 -2.73 -0.69 34.60
CA ARG A 27 -2.04 -1.19 33.41
C ARG A 27 -0.96 -0.23 32.88
N MET A 28 -1.18 1.08 32.99
CA MET A 28 -0.20 2.13 32.66
C MET A 28 1.08 2.01 33.50
N ASN A 29 0.95 1.83 34.82
CA ASN A 29 2.10 1.67 35.72
C ASN A 29 2.89 0.39 35.41
N VAL A 30 2.20 -0.66 34.95
CA VAL A 30 2.86 -1.91 34.52
C VAL A 30 3.73 -1.68 33.28
N ILE A 31 3.22 -0.99 32.25
CA ILE A 31 3.99 -0.70 31.03
C ILE A 31 5.19 0.19 31.30
N ASP A 32 5.04 1.21 32.15
CA ASP A 32 6.15 2.08 32.53
C ASP A 32 7.21 1.33 33.37
N LEU A 33 6.78 0.45 34.28
CA LEU A 33 7.69 -0.42 35.04
C LEU A 33 8.48 -1.34 34.10
N ILE A 34 7.80 -2.02 33.17
CA ILE A 34 8.45 -2.88 32.17
C ILE A 34 9.46 -2.07 31.36
N ARG A 35 9.09 -0.87 30.89
CA ARG A 35 9.98 0.00 30.13
C ARG A 35 11.25 0.35 30.90
N ASN A 36 11.10 0.71 32.18
CA ASN A 36 12.23 1.03 33.05
C ASN A 36 13.13 -0.19 33.29
N THR A 37 12.54 -1.37 33.51
CA THR A 37 13.30 -2.61 33.64
C THR A 37 14.09 -2.90 32.37
N VAL A 38 13.45 -2.90 31.19
CA VAL A 38 14.15 -3.24 29.94
C VAL A 38 15.23 -2.23 29.57
N SER A 39 15.10 -0.96 29.94
CA SER A 39 16.15 0.05 29.69
C SER A 39 17.46 -0.20 30.45
N ARG A 40 17.45 -1.10 31.44
CA ARG A 40 18.61 -1.46 32.25
C ARG A 40 19.17 -2.85 31.93
N LEU A 41 18.54 -3.59 31.02
CA LEU A 41 19.00 -4.92 30.66
C LEU A 41 20.30 -4.85 29.84
N PRO A 42 21.24 -5.79 30.06
CA PRO A 42 22.36 -5.96 29.16
C PRO A 42 21.90 -6.43 27.76
N ALA A 43 22.79 -6.33 26.77
CA ALA A 43 22.45 -6.57 25.37
C ALA A 43 21.98 -8.01 25.10
N ASP A 44 22.64 -8.99 25.69
CA ASP A 44 22.31 -10.43 25.62
C ASP A 44 20.92 -10.75 26.18
N ALA A 45 20.59 -10.24 27.37
CA ALA A 45 19.25 -10.37 27.94
C ALA A 45 18.20 -9.64 27.09
N SER A 46 18.56 -8.48 26.52
CA SER A 46 17.68 -7.72 25.64
C SER A 46 17.34 -8.48 24.36
N VAL A 47 18.27 -9.26 23.81
CA VAL A 47 18.01 -10.18 22.68
C VAL A 47 16.92 -11.17 23.05
N VAL A 48 17.07 -11.90 24.16
CA VAL A 48 16.12 -12.94 24.60
C VAL A 48 14.72 -12.35 24.79
N VAL A 49 14.62 -11.21 25.49
CA VAL A 49 13.32 -10.56 25.72
C VAL A 49 12.70 -10.07 24.41
N LEU A 50 13.49 -9.49 23.50
CA LEU A 50 12.97 -9.01 22.23
C LEU A 50 12.47 -10.17 21.34
N GLN A 51 13.10 -11.35 21.39
CA GLN A 51 12.64 -12.54 20.70
C GLN A 51 11.29 -13.04 21.22
N VAL A 52 11.07 -13.02 22.54
CA VAL A 52 9.77 -13.37 23.12
C VAL A 52 8.68 -12.39 22.69
N LEU A 53 9.03 -11.11 22.52
CA LEU A 53 8.12 -10.05 22.07
C LEU A 53 8.00 -9.95 20.54
N LYS A 54 8.26 -11.03 19.80
CA LYS A 54 8.26 -11.07 18.33
C LYS A 54 6.96 -10.61 17.67
N ASN A 55 5.82 -10.75 18.32
CA ASN A 55 4.52 -10.28 17.81
C ASN A 55 4.29 -8.77 18.03
N ARG A 56 5.17 -8.09 18.77
CA ARG A 56 5.09 -6.68 19.13
C ARG A 56 6.09 -5.80 18.36
N TRP A 57 6.93 -6.37 17.50
CA TRP A 57 7.97 -5.61 16.78
C TRP A 57 7.42 -4.52 15.86
N TYR A 58 6.16 -4.62 15.44
CA TYR A 58 5.49 -3.64 14.60
C TYR A 58 4.40 -2.83 15.34
N ASP A 59 4.32 -2.96 16.66
CA ASP A 59 3.35 -2.21 17.45
C ASP A 59 3.66 -0.71 17.39
N ARG A 60 2.60 0.09 17.31
CA ARG A 60 2.69 1.54 17.29
C ARG A 60 1.67 2.16 18.23
N PRO A 61 2.00 3.31 18.85
CA PRO A 61 1.03 4.04 19.64
C PRO A 61 -0.16 4.47 18.77
N ARG A 62 -1.38 4.18 19.22
CA ARG A 62 -2.63 4.56 18.54
C ARG A 62 -3.02 6.02 18.78
N LYS A 63 -2.52 6.61 19.87
CA LYS A 63 -2.79 7.99 20.31
C LYS A 63 -1.49 8.64 20.83
N LYS A 64 -1.48 9.97 20.95
CA LYS A 64 -0.35 10.73 21.53
C LYS A 64 0.02 10.25 22.93
N TYR A 65 -0.98 9.86 23.72
CA TYR A 65 -0.84 9.23 25.02
C TYR A 65 -1.41 7.83 24.92
N ASP A 66 -0.56 6.87 24.55
CA ASP A 66 -0.91 5.45 24.49
C ASP A 66 -0.13 4.69 25.56
N PHE A 67 -0.78 4.56 26.72
CA PHE A 67 -0.22 3.92 27.91
C PHE A 67 -0.17 2.39 27.80
N GLU A 68 -0.69 1.82 26.71
CA GLU A 68 -0.62 0.39 26.42
C GLU A 68 0.41 0.07 25.32
N SER A 69 1.13 1.09 24.83
CA SER A 69 2.05 0.94 23.72
C SER A 69 3.35 0.24 24.10
N TRP A 70 3.59 -0.90 23.45
CA TRP A 70 4.84 -1.66 23.52
C TRP A 70 6.00 -0.99 22.77
N HIS A 71 5.73 0.07 22.01
CA HIS A 71 6.71 0.74 21.17
C HIS A 71 7.96 1.17 21.95
N GLY A 72 7.77 1.78 23.13
CA GLY A 72 8.88 2.24 23.97
C GLY A 72 9.72 1.09 24.56
N ILE A 73 9.09 -0.04 24.89
CA ILE A 73 9.75 -1.24 25.42
C ILE A 73 10.62 -1.86 24.33
N VAL A 74 10.05 -2.09 23.14
CA VAL A 74 10.77 -2.62 21.97
C VAL A 74 11.91 -1.68 21.58
N SER A 75 11.69 -0.36 21.62
CA SER A 75 12.72 0.63 21.29
C SER A 75 13.92 0.57 22.24
N ALA A 76 13.69 0.43 23.56
CA ALA A 76 14.76 0.29 24.54
C ALA A 76 15.57 -0.99 24.31
N LEU A 77 14.90 -2.14 24.14
CA LEU A 77 15.57 -3.42 23.87
C LEU A 77 16.45 -3.37 22.62
N VAL A 78 15.91 -2.80 21.53
CA VAL A 78 16.65 -2.64 20.27
C VAL A 78 17.88 -1.76 20.44
N LYS A 79 17.78 -0.67 21.21
CA LYS A 79 18.93 0.21 21.51
C LYS A 79 20.01 -0.51 22.30
N ASN A 80 19.64 -1.31 23.30
CA ASN A 80 20.59 -2.09 24.09
C ASN A 80 21.35 -3.09 23.21
N ILE A 81 20.64 -3.80 22.32
CA ILE A 81 21.26 -4.73 21.36
C ILE A 81 22.20 -3.96 20.42
N ALA A 82 21.76 -2.82 19.89
CA ALA A 82 22.54 -2.01 18.95
C ALA A 82 23.84 -1.46 19.57
N ALA A 83 23.90 -1.30 20.90
CA ALA A 83 25.11 -0.86 21.61
C ALA A 83 26.21 -1.95 21.67
N SER A 84 25.87 -3.21 21.43
CA SER A 84 26.83 -4.33 21.35
C SER A 84 27.01 -4.77 19.89
N PRO A 85 28.19 -4.54 19.26
CA PRO A 85 28.44 -4.96 17.88
C PRO A 85 28.27 -6.45 17.65
N GLU A 86 28.69 -7.28 18.62
CA GLU A 86 28.57 -8.74 18.57
C GLU A 86 27.10 -9.18 18.52
N GLN A 87 26.29 -8.68 19.46
CA GLN A 87 24.87 -9.03 19.52
C GLN A 87 24.09 -8.48 18.32
N LYS A 88 24.46 -7.29 17.83
CA LYS A 88 23.89 -6.72 16.61
C LYS A 88 24.17 -7.61 15.39
N ALA A 89 25.40 -8.08 15.21
CA ALA A 89 25.75 -8.97 14.10
C ALA A 89 25.00 -10.30 14.17
N LEU A 90 24.95 -10.93 15.35
CA LEU A 90 24.21 -12.17 15.56
C LEU A 90 22.71 -11.99 15.30
N TRP A 91 22.14 -10.87 15.72
CA TRP A 91 20.74 -10.53 15.47
C TRP A 91 20.43 -10.44 13.97
N GLN A 92 21.27 -9.73 13.20
CA GLN A 92 21.11 -9.59 11.76
C GLN A 92 21.19 -10.94 11.03
N GLN A 93 22.10 -11.82 11.45
CA GLN A 93 22.20 -13.18 10.91
C GLN A 93 20.95 -14.02 11.22
N THR A 94 20.41 -13.89 12.43
CA THR A 94 19.22 -14.65 12.86
C THR A 94 17.94 -14.14 12.19
N TYR A 95 17.85 -12.84 11.93
CA TYR A 95 16.67 -12.19 11.36
C TYR A 95 17.02 -11.33 10.13
N PRO A 96 17.38 -11.94 8.99
CA PRO A 96 17.85 -11.18 7.83
C PRO A 96 16.73 -10.35 7.15
N ASN A 97 15.48 -10.81 7.24
CA ASN A 97 14.37 -10.29 6.43
C ASN A 97 13.45 -9.33 7.22
N LEU A 98 14.01 -8.37 7.95
CA LEU A 98 13.22 -7.33 8.62
C LEU A 98 13.27 -6.02 7.84
N LEU A 99 12.11 -5.37 7.71
CA LEU A 99 11.98 -4.08 7.04
C LEU A 99 11.39 -3.04 8.00
N VAL A 100 12.07 -1.91 8.12
CA VAL A 100 11.58 -0.81 8.94
C VAL A 100 10.47 -0.07 8.21
N ALA A 101 9.32 0.07 8.84
CA ALA A 101 8.26 0.94 8.36
C ALA A 101 8.10 2.11 9.35
N ASN A 102 8.56 3.30 8.94
CA ASN A 102 8.45 4.53 9.74
C ASN A 102 7.01 5.04 9.80
N MET A 103 6.69 5.91 10.76
CA MET A 103 5.37 6.55 10.79
C MET A 103 5.26 7.59 9.66
N VAL A 104 4.21 7.49 8.86
CA VAL A 104 3.89 8.47 7.81
C VAL A 104 2.60 9.17 8.20
N LYS A 105 2.63 10.51 8.25
CA LYS A 105 1.43 11.30 8.55
C LYS A 105 0.49 11.28 7.34
N ARG A 106 -0.82 11.15 7.58
CA ARG A 106 -1.83 11.10 6.51
C ARG A 106 -1.94 12.39 5.69
N ASN A 107 -1.50 13.52 6.24
CA ASN A 107 -1.50 14.80 5.53
C ASN A 107 -0.32 14.94 4.55
N ASP A 108 0.74 14.14 4.70
CA ASP A 108 1.82 14.03 3.71
C ASP A 108 1.40 13.00 2.64
N LEU A 109 0.50 13.44 1.75
CA LEU A 109 -0.08 12.58 0.72
C LEU A 109 0.98 11.89 -0.15
N PRO A 110 2.06 12.55 -0.61
CA PRO A 110 3.10 11.90 -1.39
C PRO A 110 3.75 10.72 -0.65
N LYS A 111 4.19 10.91 0.60
CA LYS A 111 4.80 9.82 1.37
C LYS A 111 3.78 8.75 1.74
N TYR A 112 2.54 9.13 2.02
CA TYR A 112 1.48 8.18 2.35
C TYR A 112 1.16 7.26 1.17
N ASN A 113 1.08 7.82 -0.05
CA ASN A 113 0.90 7.05 -1.28
C ASN A 113 2.10 6.14 -1.57
N ARG A 114 3.32 6.65 -1.40
CA ARG A 114 4.55 5.84 -1.53
C ARG A 114 4.53 4.67 -0.54
N ARG A 115 4.13 4.89 0.71
CA ARG A 115 3.98 3.81 1.71
C ARG A 115 2.94 2.77 1.29
N ARG A 116 1.81 3.18 0.72
CA ARG A 116 0.78 2.24 0.23
C ARG A 116 1.34 1.34 -0.86
N GLN A 117 1.99 1.91 -1.88
CA GLN A 117 2.64 1.13 -2.95
C GLN A 117 3.66 0.15 -2.38
N ALA A 118 4.50 0.58 -1.44
CA ALA A 118 5.51 -0.30 -0.84
C ALA A 118 4.90 -1.44 -0.01
N ILE A 119 3.78 -1.21 0.69
CA ILE A 119 3.04 -2.27 1.40
C ILE A 119 2.42 -3.26 0.41
N ASP A 120 1.86 -2.78 -0.70
CA ASP A 120 1.26 -3.65 -1.71
C ASP A 120 2.32 -4.47 -2.44
N TRP A 121 3.49 -3.87 -2.73
CA TRP A 121 4.66 -4.59 -3.24
C TRP A 121 5.11 -5.69 -2.27
N LEU A 122 5.21 -5.37 -0.97
CA LEU A 122 5.61 -6.34 0.05
C LEU A 122 4.71 -7.57 0.08
N ARG A 123 3.40 -7.39 -0.12
CA ARG A 123 2.42 -8.49 -0.13
C ARG A 123 2.57 -9.42 -1.34
N GLN A 124 3.12 -8.90 -2.43
CA GLN A 124 3.35 -9.63 -3.67
C GLN A 124 4.79 -10.16 -3.79
N SER A 125 5.68 -9.73 -2.89
CA SER A 125 7.08 -10.19 -2.86
C SER A 125 7.16 -11.67 -2.53
N GLU A 126 8.01 -12.39 -3.24
CA GLU A 126 8.34 -13.79 -2.93
C GLU A 126 9.13 -13.92 -1.62
N GLN A 127 9.76 -12.83 -1.17
CA GLN A 127 10.55 -12.80 0.05
C GLN A 127 9.66 -12.61 1.28
N SER A 128 9.86 -13.46 2.30
CA SER A 128 9.11 -13.45 3.57
C SER A 128 9.60 -12.36 4.51
N PHE A 129 9.47 -11.11 4.09
CA PHE A 129 9.79 -9.96 4.91
C PHE A 129 8.80 -9.74 6.05
N ARG A 130 9.31 -9.26 7.18
CA ARG A 130 8.49 -8.81 8.31
C ARG A 130 8.70 -7.34 8.58
N LEU A 131 7.60 -6.61 8.76
CA LEU A 131 7.64 -5.21 9.16
C LEU A 131 8.00 -5.05 10.63
N VAL A 132 8.81 -4.04 10.92
CA VAL A 132 9.22 -3.65 12.27
C VAL A 132 9.19 -2.13 12.44
N GLN A 133 9.19 -1.67 13.68
CA GLN A 133 9.18 -0.25 14.03
C GLN A 133 10.53 0.45 13.79
N GLU A 134 10.51 1.79 13.81
CA GLU A 134 11.65 2.66 13.47
C GLU A 134 12.93 2.40 14.27
N ALA A 135 12.82 1.92 15.51
CA ALA A 135 13.98 1.63 16.36
C ALA A 135 14.95 0.63 15.72
N PHE A 136 14.46 -0.30 14.90
CA PHE A 136 15.27 -1.32 14.22
C PHE A 136 16.26 -0.73 13.20
N LEU A 137 16.14 0.55 12.83
CA LEU A 137 17.20 1.26 12.09
C LEU A 137 18.54 1.23 12.83
N ALA A 138 18.53 1.26 14.18
CA ALA A 138 19.76 1.18 14.98
C ALA A 138 20.49 -0.16 14.79
N LEU A 139 19.75 -1.22 14.46
CA LEU A 139 20.30 -2.53 14.09
C LEU A 139 20.68 -2.62 12.62
N GLY A 140 20.57 -1.55 11.83
CA GLY A 140 21.01 -1.50 10.44
C GLY A 140 20.03 -2.07 9.42
N TYR A 141 18.76 -2.29 9.80
CA TYR A 141 17.75 -2.74 8.84
C TYR A 141 17.32 -1.61 7.91
N PRO A 142 17.10 -1.88 6.61
CA PRO A 142 16.63 -0.89 5.67
C PRO A 142 15.15 -0.56 5.88
N THR A 143 14.71 0.56 5.32
CA THR A 143 13.29 0.89 5.28
C THR A 143 12.56 0.10 4.20
N LEU A 144 11.26 -0.13 4.41
CA LEU A 144 10.37 -0.74 3.43
C LEU A 144 10.45 -0.02 2.07
N GLU A 145 10.42 1.31 2.08
CA GLU A 145 10.48 2.09 0.85
C GLU A 145 11.83 1.97 0.13
N ALA A 146 12.95 1.89 0.85
CA ALA A 146 14.26 1.75 0.25
C ALA A 146 14.41 0.38 -0.44
N VAL A 147 13.96 -0.70 0.20
CA VAL A 147 13.99 -2.03 -0.41
C VAL A 147 12.99 -2.10 -1.57
N CYS A 148 11.78 -1.55 -1.42
CA CYS A 148 10.83 -1.45 -2.53
C CYS A 148 11.45 -0.74 -3.74
N GLU A 149 12.20 0.35 -3.55
CA GLU A 149 12.89 1.07 -4.63
C GLU A 149 14.00 0.23 -5.28
N GLN A 150 14.81 -0.46 -4.48
CA GLN A 150 15.88 -1.35 -4.98
C GLN A 150 15.33 -2.48 -5.87
N PHE A 151 14.11 -2.94 -5.58
CA PHE A 151 13.41 -3.95 -6.37
C PHE A 151 12.52 -3.37 -7.48
N ASP A 152 12.60 -2.07 -7.73
CA ASP A 152 11.78 -1.34 -8.72
C ASP A 152 10.27 -1.50 -8.47
N GLY A 153 9.84 -1.68 -7.22
CA GLY A 153 8.45 -1.92 -6.84
C GLY A 153 7.52 -0.71 -6.91
N PHE A 154 8.03 0.48 -7.24
CA PHE A 154 7.23 1.71 -7.34
C PHE A 154 6.67 1.94 -8.73
N SER A 155 5.45 2.49 -8.78
CA SER A 155 4.79 2.83 -10.04
C SER A 155 5.29 4.17 -10.59
N VAL A 156 6.47 4.16 -11.22
CA VAL A 156 6.99 5.32 -11.96
C VAL A 156 6.33 5.37 -13.34
N THR A 157 5.77 6.53 -13.72
CA THR A 157 5.07 6.69 -14.99
C THR A 157 5.95 7.31 -16.07
N ARG A 158 5.78 6.90 -17.33
CA ARG A 158 6.31 7.54 -18.53
C ARG A 158 5.20 7.73 -19.57
N ASP A 159 5.48 8.49 -20.61
CA ASP A 159 4.61 8.52 -21.79
C ASP A 159 4.76 7.21 -22.57
N PRO A 160 3.69 6.75 -23.26
CA PRO A 160 3.74 5.54 -24.09
C PRO A 160 4.73 5.69 -25.25
N ASP A 161 5.31 4.56 -25.67
CA ASP A 161 6.02 4.50 -26.95
C ASP A 161 5.02 4.41 -28.12
N THR A 162 5.51 4.38 -29.36
CA THR A 162 4.64 4.34 -30.56
C THR A 162 3.69 3.15 -30.58
N SER A 163 4.15 1.96 -30.19
CA SER A 163 3.34 0.74 -30.21
C SER A 163 2.29 0.77 -29.09
N GLU A 164 2.71 1.19 -27.90
CA GLU A 164 1.79 1.38 -26.77
C GLU A 164 0.77 2.48 -27.04
N GLN A 165 1.15 3.54 -27.76
CA GLN A 165 0.27 4.65 -28.12
C GLN A 165 -0.86 4.17 -29.04
N GLU A 166 -0.58 3.34 -30.03
CA GLU A 166 -1.63 2.73 -30.88
C GLU A 166 -2.63 1.93 -30.04
N ARG A 167 -2.14 1.13 -29.08
CA ARG A 167 -2.98 0.36 -28.15
C ARG A 167 -3.82 1.24 -27.24
N VAL A 168 -3.21 2.30 -26.69
CA VAL A 168 -3.91 3.30 -25.90
C VAL A 168 -5.03 3.94 -26.71
N GLU A 169 -4.74 4.34 -27.95
CA GLU A 169 -5.73 4.96 -28.83
C GLU A 169 -6.91 4.02 -29.10
N MET A 170 -6.66 2.73 -29.32
CA MET A 170 -7.73 1.74 -29.42
C MET A 170 -8.59 1.68 -28.16
N LEU A 171 -7.99 1.63 -26.96
CA LEU A 171 -8.74 1.64 -25.70
C LEU A 171 -9.60 2.90 -25.55
N GLU A 172 -9.05 4.06 -25.87
CA GLU A 172 -9.76 5.32 -25.78
C GLU A 172 -10.90 5.41 -26.81
N GLN A 173 -10.66 5.01 -28.06
CA GLN A 173 -11.70 4.97 -29.09
C GLN A 173 -12.84 4.05 -28.69
N PHE A 174 -12.52 2.84 -28.19
CA PHE A 174 -13.54 1.93 -27.72
C PHE A 174 -14.31 2.48 -26.52
N THR A 175 -13.62 3.12 -25.58
CA THR A 175 -14.27 3.77 -24.41
C THR A 175 -15.22 4.88 -24.86
N ARG A 176 -14.87 5.67 -25.89
CA ARG A 176 -15.76 6.70 -26.46
C ARG A 176 -17.03 6.09 -27.07
N LEU A 177 -16.95 4.88 -27.62
CA LEU A 177 -18.12 4.16 -28.15
C LEU A 177 -18.98 3.57 -27.03
N LEU A 178 -18.37 3.03 -25.97
CA LEU A 178 -19.10 2.44 -24.85
C LEU A 178 -19.85 3.47 -24.01
N VAL A 179 -19.18 4.58 -23.67
CA VAL A 179 -19.72 5.60 -22.74
C VAL A 179 -19.63 7.02 -23.32
N PRO A 180 -20.29 7.29 -24.47
CA PRO A 180 -20.22 8.59 -25.13
C PRO A 180 -20.76 9.72 -24.25
N ASP A 181 -21.76 9.43 -23.42
CA ASP A 181 -22.36 10.33 -22.43
C ASP A 181 -21.38 10.73 -21.32
N LEU A 182 -20.46 9.84 -20.91
CA LEU A 182 -19.38 10.21 -19.99
C LEU A 182 -18.39 11.16 -20.67
N VAL A 183 -17.94 10.80 -21.87
CA VAL A 183 -16.92 11.55 -22.62
C VAL A 183 -17.42 12.95 -23.01
N ALA A 184 -18.71 13.09 -23.32
CA ALA A 184 -19.33 14.37 -23.64
C ALA A 184 -19.28 15.36 -22.45
N VAL A 185 -19.31 14.84 -21.22
CA VAL A 185 -19.30 15.65 -20.00
C VAL A 185 -17.89 15.84 -19.45
N MET A 186 -17.00 14.87 -19.68
CA MET A 186 -15.61 14.94 -19.24
C MET A 186 -14.69 14.26 -20.25
N PRO A 187 -13.72 14.99 -20.83
CA PRO A 187 -12.79 14.40 -21.78
C PRO A 187 -11.97 13.30 -21.10
N LEU A 188 -11.61 12.28 -21.88
CA LEU A 188 -10.74 11.21 -21.40
C LEU A 188 -9.38 11.78 -20.99
N PRO A 189 -8.84 11.36 -19.83
CA PRO A 189 -7.52 11.77 -19.39
C PRO A 189 -6.43 11.12 -20.27
N PRO A 190 -5.26 11.75 -20.43
CA PRO A 190 -4.16 11.15 -21.17
C PRO A 190 -3.72 9.84 -20.50
N CYS A 191 -3.37 8.84 -21.31
CA CYS A 191 -2.84 7.58 -20.80
C CYS A 191 -1.31 7.64 -20.63
N LYS A 192 -0.80 7.02 -19.57
CA LYS A 192 0.62 6.86 -19.26
C LYS A 192 0.96 5.39 -19.05
N ILE A 193 2.24 5.07 -19.07
CA ILE A 193 2.73 3.72 -18.84
C ILE A 193 3.47 3.63 -17.52
N ILE A 194 3.10 2.66 -16.69
CA ILE A 194 3.85 2.28 -15.49
C ILE A 194 5.10 1.55 -15.96
N LYS A 195 6.26 2.18 -15.75
CA LYS A 195 7.57 1.74 -16.24
C LYS A 195 7.96 0.37 -15.68
N SER A 196 7.64 0.10 -14.42
CA SER A 196 8.04 -1.14 -13.77
C SER A 196 6.96 -2.22 -13.82
N GLU A 197 7.32 -3.35 -14.40
CA GLU A 197 6.50 -4.56 -14.34
C GLU A 197 6.44 -5.17 -12.93
N LYS A 198 7.41 -4.84 -12.07
CA LYS A 198 7.46 -5.30 -10.66
C LYS A 198 6.62 -4.43 -9.72
N ALA A 199 6.08 -3.31 -10.21
CA ALA A 199 5.15 -2.49 -9.42
C ALA A 199 3.91 -3.29 -9.04
N ALA A 200 3.38 -3.06 -7.84
CA ALA A 200 2.25 -3.85 -7.35
C ALA A 200 0.94 -3.60 -8.10
N TRP A 201 0.79 -2.41 -8.68
CA TRP A 201 -0.47 -1.93 -9.28
C TRP A 201 -0.44 -2.09 -10.79
N ARG A 202 -1.52 -2.65 -11.36
CA ARG A 202 -1.70 -2.81 -12.82
C ARG A 202 -2.18 -1.53 -13.51
N GLY A 203 -2.99 -0.76 -12.79
CA GLY A 203 -3.45 0.58 -13.16
C GLY A 203 -3.19 1.55 -12.01
N MET A 204 -3.09 2.85 -12.33
CA MET A 204 -2.97 3.91 -11.33
C MET A 204 -3.46 5.24 -11.90
N THR A 205 -4.20 6.00 -11.10
CA THR A 205 -4.49 7.41 -11.39
C THR A 205 -4.31 8.31 -10.16
N ALA A 206 -4.24 9.61 -10.40
CA ALA A 206 -4.33 10.64 -9.38
C ALA A 206 -5.69 11.34 -9.48
N CYS A 207 -6.28 11.70 -8.35
CA CYS A 207 -7.59 12.38 -8.32
C CYS A 207 -7.41 13.85 -7.93
N ILE A 208 -7.83 14.77 -8.79
CA ILE A 208 -7.89 16.20 -8.48
C ILE A 208 -9.35 16.57 -8.24
N PRO A 209 -9.74 17.01 -7.02
CA PRO A 209 -11.12 17.40 -6.74
C PRO A 209 -11.58 18.52 -7.69
N LEU A 210 -12.78 18.38 -8.23
CA LEU A 210 -13.42 19.42 -9.03
C LEU A 210 -14.04 20.48 -8.10
N SER A 211 -13.81 21.75 -8.39
CA SER A 211 -14.50 22.87 -7.77
C SER A 211 -15.57 23.41 -8.72
N GLY A 212 -16.77 23.71 -8.20
CA GLY A 212 -17.85 24.31 -8.98
C GLY A 212 -19.00 23.37 -9.34
N LYS A 213 -19.60 23.58 -10.52
CA LYS A 213 -20.83 22.88 -10.95
C LYS A 213 -20.57 21.38 -11.08
N ILE A 214 -21.39 20.59 -10.38
CA ILE A 214 -21.28 19.13 -10.36
C ILE A 214 -21.82 18.59 -11.69
N SER A 215 -20.90 18.14 -12.54
CA SER A 215 -21.21 17.30 -13.68
C SER A 215 -21.71 15.92 -13.22
N LYS A 216 -22.61 15.32 -13.99
CA LYS A 216 -23.17 14.00 -13.69
C LYS A 216 -23.09 13.09 -14.90
N PHE A 217 -22.85 11.81 -14.64
CA PHE A 217 -22.98 10.72 -15.60
C PHE A 217 -24.05 9.77 -15.05
N ARG A 218 -25.14 9.57 -15.80
CA ARG A 218 -26.28 8.72 -15.41
C ARG A 218 -26.78 8.99 -13.98
N GLY A 219 -26.86 10.27 -13.61
CA GLY A 219 -27.29 10.71 -12.28
C GLY A 219 -26.20 10.67 -11.19
N ILE A 220 -25.04 10.09 -11.45
CA ILE A 220 -23.93 9.96 -10.51
C ILE A 220 -22.98 11.15 -10.67
N ALA A 221 -22.66 11.82 -9.56
CA ALA A 221 -21.82 13.01 -9.54
C ALA A 221 -20.35 12.69 -9.85
N ILE A 222 -19.78 13.38 -10.83
CA ILE A 222 -18.35 13.36 -11.10
C ILE A 222 -17.67 14.31 -10.10
N ARG A 223 -16.74 13.79 -9.30
CA ARG A 223 -16.11 14.50 -8.17
C ARG A 223 -14.66 14.87 -8.44
N TYR A 224 -14.00 14.14 -9.33
CA TYR A 224 -12.58 14.28 -9.58
C TYR A 224 -12.30 14.38 -11.08
N ARG A 225 -11.32 15.21 -11.41
CA ARG A 225 -10.61 15.16 -12.69
C ARG A 225 -9.39 14.26 -12.53
N LEU A 226 -9.19 13.39 -13.50
CA LEU A 226 -7.97 12.60 -13.59
C LEU A 226 -6.98 13.37 -14.49
N PRO A 227 -5.77 13.71 -14.02
CA PRO A 227 -4.75 14.32 -14.85
C PRO A 227 -4.12 13.32 -15.84
N TYR A 228 -4.20 12.02 -15.53
CA TYR A 228 -3.79 10.90 -16.38
C TYR A 228 -4.42 9.60 -15.87
N VAL A 229 -4.42 8.56 -16.70
CA VAL A 229 -4.58 7.15 -16.28
C VAL A 229 -3.29 6.42 -16.65
N ALA A 230 -2.68 5.70 -15.72
CA ALA A 230 -1.47 4.94 -15.97
C ALA A 230 -1.75 3.43 -16.00
N LEU A 231 -1.26 2.73 -17.01
CA LEU A 231 -1.40 1.28 -17.17
C LEU A 231 -0.02 0.62 -17.22
N LYS A 232 0.12 -0.63 -16.76
CA LYS A 232 1.34 -1.42 -17.02
C LYS A 232 1.49 -1.70 -18.51
N SER A 233 2.75 -1.73 -18.97
CA SER A 233 3.08 -2.05 -20.37
C SER A 233 2.59 -3.46 -20.73
N SER A 234 2.72 -4.42 -19.80
CA SER A 234 2.23 -5.79 -20.01
C SER A 234 0.73 -5.90 -20.30
N LEU A 235 -0.10 -4.92 -19.91
CA LEU A 235 -1.52 -4.90 -20.26
C LEU A 235 -1.74 -4.62 -21.75
N LEU A 236 -0.82 -3.94 -22.40
CA LEU A 236 -0.93 -3.53 -23.81
C LEU A 236 -0.48 -4.62 -24.79
N HIS A 237 -0.13 -5.82 -24.31
CA HIS A 237 0.14 -6.97 -25.16
C HIS A 237 -1.11 -7.44 -25.92
N SER A 238 -0.89 -8.06 -27.09
CA SER A 238 -1.94 -8.46 -28.03
C SER A 238 -2.99 -9.41 -27.45
N THR A 239 -2.69 -10.17 -26.40
CA THR A 239 -3.65 -11.12 -25.80
C THR A 239 -4.42 -10.56 -24.60
N ASN A 240 -4.16 -9.31 -24.23
CA ASN A 240 -4.60 -8.76 -22.94
C ASN A 240 -5.73 -7.72 -23.04
N PHE A 241 -6.43 -7.60 -24.18
CA PHE A 241 -7.46 -6.58 -24.41
C PHE A 241 -8.47 -6.46 -23.27
N GLY A 242 -9.13 -7.56 -22.89
CA GLY A 242 -10.15 -7.53 -21.83
C GLY A 242 -9.61 -7.06 -20.48
N THR A 243 -8.38 -7.47 -20.13
CA THR A 243 -7.72 -7.04 -18.88
C THR A 243 -7.32 -5.57 -18.95
N ALA A 244 -6.81 -5.11 -20.11
CA ALA A 244 -6.44 -3.72 -20.34
C ALA A 244 -7.66 -2.80 -20.25
N LEU A 245 -8.75 -3.16 -20.93
CA LEU A 245 -10.01 -2.43 -20.90
C LEU A 245 -10.60 -2.36 -19.49
N SER A 246 -10.71 -3.51 -18.81
CA SER A 246 -11.24 -3.55 -17.45
C SER A 246 -10.41 -2.69 -16.49
N THR A 247 -9.09 -2.72 -16.61
CA THR A 247 -8.19 -1.87 -15.81
C THR A 247 -8.40 -0.40 -16.14
N TYR A 248 -8.47 -0.04 -17.43
CA TYR A 248 -8.67 1.35 -17.87
C TYR A 248 -10.01 1.92 -17.37
N LEU A 249 -11.10 1.16 -17.52
CA LEU A 249 -12.44 1.54 -17.03
C LEU A 249 -12.47 1.66 -15.50
N HIS A 250 -11.77 0.78 -14.78
CA HIS A 250 -11.61 0.87 -13.34
C HIS A 250 -10.92 2.18 -12.93
N GLU A 251 -9.82 2.53 -13.58
CA GLU A 251 -9.13 3.80 -13.30
C GLU A 251 -10.00 5.01 -13.64
N LEU A 252 -10.81 4.97 -14.70
CA LEU A 252 -11.80 6.03 -15.00
C LEU A 252 -12.88 6.15 -13.91
N ALA A 253 -13.32 5.04 -13.31
CA ALA A 253 -14.30 5.07 -12.23
C ALA A 253 -13.83 5.90 -11.02
N HIS A 254 -12.52 6.13 -10.86
CA HIS A 254 -11.99 7.03 -9.82
C HIS A 254 -12.42 8.49 -9.98
N MET A 255 -12.94 8.91 -11.14
CA MET A 255 -13.60 10.20 -11.33
C MET A 255 -14.76 10.42 -10.35
N PHE A 256 -15.36 9.34 -9.84
CA PHE A 256 -16.55 9.38 -9.00
C PHE A 256 -16.27 9.12 -7.51
N GLY A 257 -15.09 8.61 -7.17
CA GLY A 257 -14.75 8.24 -5.79
C GLY A 257 -13.54 7.31 -5.67
N GLY A 258 -13.08 7.10 -4.43
CA GLY A 258 -12.10 6.04 -4.15
C GLY A 258 -12.74 4.65 -4.13
N ASP A 259 -11.92 3.59 -4.18
CA ASP A 259 -12.33 2.17 -4.27
C ASP A 259 -13.47 1.75 -3.33
N ARG A 260 -13.53 2.35 -2.14
CA ARG A 260 -14.47 2.00 -1.06
C ARG A 260 -15.72 2.88 -1.02
N SER A 261 -15.90 3.77 -2.00
CA SER A 261 -17.03 4.67 -2.03
C SER A 261 -18.21 4.06 -2.80
N ALA A 262 -19.43 4.32 -2.33
CA ALA A 262 -20.63 3.83 -3.00
C ALA A 262 -20.75 4.33 -4.45
N SER A 263 -20.34 5.58 -4.70
CA SER A 263 -20.34 6.17 -6.06
C SER A 263 -19.37 5.46 -7.01
N PHE A 264 -18.18 5.07 -6.53
CA PHE A 264 -17.24 4.27 -7.31
C PHE A 264 -17.83 2.90 -7.67
N SER A 265 -18.37 2.17 -6.68
CA SER A 265 -18.97 0.86 -6.91
C SER A 265 -20.17 0.90 -7.86
N GLN A 266 -21.00 1.94 -7.73
CA GLN A 266 -22.16 2.15 -8.60
C GLN A 266 -21.73 2.38 -10.05
N VAL A 267 -20.75 3.26 -10.30
CA VAL A 267 -20.24 3.50 -11.66
C VAL A 267 -19.57 2.28 -12.25
N LEU A 268 -18.78 1.54 -11.46
CA LEU A 268 -18.15 0.34 -11.97
C LEU A 268 -19.21 -0.69 -12.43
N SER A 269 -20.32 -0.78 -11.70
CA SER A 269 -21.46 -1.64 -12.09
C SER A 269 -22.10 -1.16 -13.39
N GLU A 270 -22.30 0.15 -13.57
CA GLU A 270 -22.79 0.74 -14.83
C GLU A 270 -21.84 0.46 -16.01
N LEU A 271 -20.52 0.63 -15.81
CA LEU A 271 -19.53 0.36 -16.85
C LEU A 271 -19.50 -1.12 -17.24
N MET A 272 -19.67 -2.02 -16.27
CA MET A 272 -19.80 -3.46 -16.53
C MET A 272 -21.08 -3.78 -17.30
N ASP A 273 -22.22 -3.22 -16.90
CA ASP A 273 -23.50 -3.43 -17.57
C ASP A 273 -23.47 -2.96 -19.03
N VAL A 274 -22.86 -1.79 -19.29
CA VAL A 274 -22.64 -1.27 -20.64
C VAL A 274 -21.74 -2.20 -21.45
N THR A 275 -20.66 -2.70 -20.84
CA THR A 275 -19.72 -3.61 -21.53
C THR A 275 -20.40 -4.93 -21.88
N LEU A 276 -21.18 -5.50 -20.97
CA LEU A 276 -21.95 -6.74 -21.18
C LEU A 276 -23.04 -6.56 -22.25
N SER A 277 -23.75 -5.43 -22.22
CA SER A 277 -24.77 -5.09 -23.22
C SER A 277 -24.18 -4.88 -24.62
N ASN A 278 -22.87 -4.67 -24.72
CA ASN A 278 -22.14 -4.48 -25.98
C ASN A 278 -21.15 -5.63 -26.27
N ALA A 279 -21.42 -6.85 -25.77
CA ALA A 279 -20.50 -7.99 -25.88
C ALA A 279 -20.03 -8.29 -27.32
N CYS A 280 -20.90 -8.18 -28.33
CA CYS A 280 -20.50 -8.36 -29.73
C CYS A 280 -19.46 -7.32 -30.18
N LEU A 281 -19.63 -6.07 -29.75
CA LEU A 281 -18.69 -5.00 -30.08
C LEU A 281 -17.37 -5.21 -29.33
N VAL A 282 -17.41 -5.64 -28.06
CA VAL A 282 -16.22 -6.03 -27.29
C VAL A 282 -15.42 -7.12 -28.03
N ALA A 283 -16.09 -8.15 -28.54
CA ALA A 283 -15.44 -9.24 -29.29
C ALA A 283 -14.76 -8.75 -30.58
N GLN A 284 -15.41 -7.85 -31.33
CA GLN A 284 -14.83 -7.25 -32.54
C GLN A 284 -13.57 -6.43 -32.22
N TRP A 285 -13.61 -5.64 -31.16
CA TRP A 285 -12.46 -4.84 -30.74
C TRP A 285 -11.33 -5.70 -30.17
N GLN A 286 -11.66 -6.82 -29.51
CA GLN A 286 -10.67 -7.80 -29.11
C GLN A 286 -9.97 -8.42 -30.32
N GLU A 287 -10.71 -8.81 -31.35
CA GLU A 287 -10.13 -9.34 -32.59
C GLU A 287 -9.22 -8.30 -33.25
N GLN A 288 -9.65 -7.04 -33.37
CA GLN A 288 -8.81 -5.96 -33.90
C GLN A 288 -7.55 -5.76 -33.05
N TRP A 289 -7.67 -5.86 -31.74
CA TRP A 289 -6.54 -5.75 -30.83
C TRP A 289 -5.54 -6.88 -31.06
N GLU A 290 -5.98 -8.13 -31.07
CA GLU A 290 -5.13 -9.29 -31.32
C GLU A 290 -4.47 -9.20 -32.71
N ASN A 291 -5.23 -8.74 -33.72
CA ASN A 291 -4.83 -8.65 -35.12
C ASN A 291 -4.11 -7.36 -35.52
N HIS A 292 -3.88 -6.43 -34.60
CA HIS A 292 -2.99 -5.27 -34.85
C HIS A 292 -1.50 -5.67 -34.98
N GLY A 293 -1.20 -6.98 -35.13
CA GLY A 293 0.04 -7.53 -35.68
C GLY A 293 -0.12 -8.31 -37.00
N THR A 294 -1.35 -8.50 -37.51
CA THR A 294 -1.68 -9.14 -38.79
C THR A 294 -3.15 -8.91 -39.14
N LEU A 295 -3.43 -8.08 -40.15
CA LEU A 295 -4.77 -7.95 -40.74
C LEU A 295 -5.12 -9.23 -41.54
N SER A 296 -5.97 -10.07 -40.96
CA SER A 296 -6.88 -10.98 -41.67
C SER A 296 -8.01 -11.31 -40.70
N GLY A 297 -9.30 -11.19 -40.97
CA GLY A 297 -10.04 -10.93 -42.19
C GLY A 297 -11.45 -11.49 -41.96
N ASN A 298 -12.48 -10.71 -42.29
CA ASN A 298 -13.87 -11.11 -42.49
C ASN A 298 -14.60 -11.86 -41.35
N CYS A 299 -15.50 -11.16 -40.66
CA CYS A 299 -16.76 -11.76 -40.21
C CYS A 299 -17.91 -11.24 -41.08
N ARG A 300 -18.65 -12.18 -41.69
CA ARG A 300 -19.97 -12.01 -42.30
C ARG A 300 -21.05 -12.17 -41.24
#